data_AF-A0A8J6QJT6-F1
#
_entry.id   AF-A0A8J6QJT6-F1
#
_cell.length_a   1.000
_cell.length_b   1.000
_cell.length_c   1.000
_cell.angle_alpha   90.00
_cell.angle_beta   90.00
_cell.angle_gamma   90.00
#
_symmetry.space_group_name_H-M   'P 1'
#
loop_
_entity.id
_entity.type
_entity.pdbx_description
1 polymer ?
#
loop_
_entity_poly.entity_id
_entity_poly.type
_entity_poly.pdbx_seq_one_letter_code
_entity_poly.pdbx_strand_id
1 'polypeptide(L)' 'MKTSEFEQAIAYDPSTSYWLKEQLDVTKQRDPVDALNDAEALVTALKARLTLLTEASSP' A
#
# COMPACT_ATOMS: atom_id res chain seq x y z
N MET A 1 -11.57 2.63 -15.55
CA MET A 1 -11.95 2.38 -14.15
C MET A 1 -12.28 3.72 -13.49
N LYS A 2 -13.31 3.80 -12.65
CA LYS A 2 -13.55 5.02 -11.84
C LYS A 2 -12.54 5.02 -10.69
N THR A 3 -11.86 6.14 -10.46
CA THR A 3 -10.94 6.34 -9.35
C THR A 3 -11.56 7.26 -8.31
N SER A 4 -11.25 7.04 -7.03
CA SER A 4 -11.76 7.90 -5.95
C SER A 4 -11.01 9.24 -5.89
N GLU A 5 -11.60 10.26 -5.27
CA GLU A 5 -10.93 11.55 -5.04
C GLU A 5 -9.64 11.38 -4.20
N PHE A 6 -9.66 10.45 -3.25
CA PHE A 6 -8.48 10.15 -2.42
C PHE A 6 -7.35 9.48 -3.21
N GLU A 7 -7.68 8.53 -4.09
CA GLU A 7 -6.71 7.92 -4.99
C GLU A 7 -6.07 8.96 -5.92
N GLN A 8 -6.87 9.89 -6.44
CA GLN A 8 -6.36 11.01 -7.25
C GLN A 8 -5.41 11.90 -6.45
N ALA A 9 -5.76 12.23 -5.19
CA ALA A 9 -4.90 13.01 -4.31
C ALA A 9 -3.53 12.33 -4.10
N ILE A 10 -3.51 11.01 -3.86
CA ILE A 10 -2.28 10.23 -3.72
C ILE A 10 -1.47 10.24 -5.02
N ALA A 11 -2.13 10.07 -6.17
CA ALA A 11 -1.44 10.03 -7.47
C ALA A 11 -0.71 11.36 -7.79
N TYR A 12 -1.32 12.49 -7.45
CA TYR A 12 -0.78 13.84 -7.75
C TYR A 12 0.10 14.43 -6.66
N ASP A 13 0.09 13.88 -5.45
CA ASP A 13 0.94 14.37 -4.36
C ASP A 13 2.43 14.05 -4.62
N PRO A 14 3.33 15.04 -4.76
CA PRO A 14 4.75 14.81 -5.00
C PRO A 14 5.47 14.16 -3.81
N SER A 15 4.91 14.21 -2.60
CA SER A 15 5.48 13.60 -1.40
C SER A 15 5.13 12.11 -1.25
N THR A 16 4.12 11.65 -1.98
CA THR A 16 3.74 10.24 -2.03
C THR A 16 4.84 9.43 -2.72
N SER A 17 5.23 8.30 -2.12
CA SER A 17 6.26 7.42 -2.65
C SER A 17 5.91 6.84 -4.03
N TYR A 18 6.92 6.69 -4.89
CA TYR A 18 6.74 6.06 -6.20
C TYR A 18 6.16 4.64 -6.09
N TRP A 19 6.54 3.89 -5.06
CA TRP A 19 6.03 2.54 -4.82
C TRP A 19 4.51 2.53 -4.64
N LEU A 20 3.96 3.44 -3.83
CA LEU A 20 2.51 3.49 -3.60
C LEU A 20 1.75 3.89 -4.88
N LYS A 21 2.29 4.86 -5.64
CA LYS A 21 1.71 5.26 -6.92
C LYS A 21 1.68 4.12 -7.93
N GLU A 22 2.75 3.34 -7.99
CA GLU A 22 2.83 2.15 -8.85
C GLU A 22 1.81 1.08 -8.41
N GLN A 23 1.66 0.83 -7.11
CA GLN A 23 0.68 -0.14 -6.61
C GLN A 23 -0.77 0.25 -6.96
N LEU A 24 -1.09 1.55 -6.92
CA LEU A 24 -2.41 2.04 -7.35
C LEU A 24 -2.64 1.84 -8.85
N ASP A 25 -1.59 1.86 -9.68
CA ASP A 25 -1.77 1.66 -11.12
C ASP A 25 -1.90 0.18 -11.50
N VAL A 26 -1.05 -0.69 -10.95
CA VAL A 26 -1.09 -2.13 -11.24
C VAL A 26 -2.38 -2.79 -10.74
N THR A 27 -2.95 -2.32 -9.63
CA THR A 27 -4.19 -2.89 -9.07
C THR A 27 -5.42 -2.61 -9.93
N LYS A 28 -5.40 -1.59 -10.81
CA LYS A 28 -6.50 -1.31 -11.75
C LYS A 28 -6.73 -2.42 -12.77
N GLN A 29 -5.75 -3.30 -12.97
CA GLN A 29 -5.82 -4.43 -13.90
C GLN A 29 -6.28 -5.73 -13.22
N ARG A 30 -6.60 -5.68 -11.92
CA ARG A 30 -6.99 -6.84 -11.12
C ARG A 30 -8.47 -6.77 -10.74
N ASP A 31 -9.00 -7.90 -10.27
CA ASP A 31 -10.27 -7.88 -9.54
C ASP A 31 -10.12 -6.97 -8.30
N PRO A 32 -11.06 -6.02 -8.08
CA PRO A 32 -10.91 -5.04 -7.00
C PRO A 32 -11.01 -5.66 -5.59
N VAL A 33 -11.70 -6.80 -5.43
CA VAL A 33 -11.78 -7.52 -4.15
C VAL A 33 -10.45 -8.20 -3.86
N ASP A 34 -9.86 -8.88 -4.84
CA ASP A 34 -8.55 -9.51 -4.69
C ASP A 34 -7.45 -8.47 -4.42
N ALA A 35 -7.47 -7.34 -5.14
CA ALA A 35 -6.49 -6.27 -4.94
C ALA A 35 -6.55 -5.68 -3.52
N LEU A 36 -7.75 -5.51 -2.98
CA LEU A 36 -7.94 -5.02 -1.60
C LEU A 36 -7.45 -6.03 -0.57
N ASN A 37 -7.84 -7.30 -0.71
CA ASN A 37 -7.42 -8.37 0.19
C ASN A 37 -5.88 -8.51 0.23
N ASP A 38 -5.21 -8.44 -0.92
CA ASP A 38 -3.76 -8.50 -1.00
C ASP A 38 -3.09 -7.28 -0.33
N ALA A 39 -3.67 -6.08 -0.47
CA ALA A 39 -3.16 -4.89 0.18
C ALA A 39 -3.26 -4.99 1.71
N GLU A 40 -4.37 -5.52 2.25
CA GLU A 40 -4.54 -5.77 3.68
C GLU A 40 -3.55 -6.83 4.22
N ALA A 41 -3.35 -7.91 3.46
CA ALA A 41 -2.36 -8.93 3.78
C ALA A 41 -0.93 -8.34 3.81
N LEU A 42 -0.59 -7.48 2.84
CA LEU A 42 0.68 -6.78 2.79
C LEU A 42 0.87 -5.87 4.01
N VAL A 43 -0.13 -5.08 4.39
CA VAL A 43 -0.08 -4.24 5.60
C VAL A 43 0.20 -5.09 6.84
N THR A 44 -0.46 -6.24 6.95
CA THR A 44 -0.26 -7.18 8.07
C THR A 44 1.19 -7.70 8.11
N ALA A 45 1.72 -8.13 6.96
CA ALA A 45 3.10 -8.61 6.86
C ALA A 45 4.14 -7.52 7.17
N LEU A 46 3.93 -6.28 6.70
CA LEU A 46 4.82 -5.15 6.96
C LEU A 46 4.80 -4.73 8.43
N LYS A 47 3.64 -4.75 9.09
CA LYS A 47 3.52 -4.51 10.54
C LYS A 47 4.28 -5.55 11.34
N ALA A 48 4.08 -6.83 11.05
CA ALA A 48 4.82 -7.90 11.72
C ALA A 48 6.34 -7.76 11.55
N ARG A 49 6.79 -7.40 10.34
CA ARG A 49 8.21 -7.11 10.07
C ARG A 49 8.73 -5.93 10.89
N LEU A 50 7.96 -4.84 10.96
CA LEU A 50 8.33 -3.66 11.75
C LEU A 50 8.48 -4.03 13.22
N THR A 51 7.52 -4.75 13.80
CA THR A 51 7.57 -5.24 15.18
C THR A 51 8.87 -6.00 15.45
N LEU A 52 9.21 -6.98 14.62
CA LEU A 52 10.44 -7.76 14.76
C LEU A 52 11.70 -6.89 14.71
N LEU A 53 11.75 -5.90 13.82
CA LEU A 53 12.89 -5.00 13.69
C LEU A 53 13.01 -4.05 14.90
N THR A 54 11.90 -3.60 15.46
CA THR A 54 11.90 -2.70 16.63
C THR A 54 12.15 -3.44 17.95
N GLU A 55 11.69 -4.69 18.09
CA GLU A 55 11.96 -5.53 19.26
C GLU A 55 13.42 -5.99 19.29
N ALA A 56 14.00 -6.35 18.13
CA ALA A 56 15.41 -6.69 18.01
C ALA A 56 16.37 -5.51 18.27
N SER A 57 15.83 -4.28 18.31
CA SER A 57 16.60 -3.04 18.54
C SER A 57 16.48 -2.51 19.97
N SER A 58 15.70 -3.16 20.85
CA SER A 58 15.69 -2.85 22.29
C SER A 58 16.81 -3.62 23.02
N PRO A 59 17.67 -2.94 23.80
CA PRO A 59 18.73 -3.59 24.58
C PRO A 59 18.20 -4.44 25.74
#